data_AF-A0A2S0XCE5-F1
#
_entry.id   AF-A0A2S0XCE5-F1
#
_cell.length_a   1.000
_cell.length_b   1.000
_cell.length_c   1.000
_cell.angle_alpha   90.00
_cell.angle_beta   90.00
_cell.angle_gamma   90.00
#
_symmetry.space_group_name_H-M   'P 1'
#
loop_
_entity.id
_entity.type
_entity.pdbx_description
1 polymer ?
#
loop_
_entity_poly.entity_id
_entity_poly.type
_entity_poly.pdbx_seq_one_letter_code
_entity_poly.pdbx_strand_id
1 'polypeptide(L)'
;MTAEPTDRSMVRVACDVGGTFTDVCVLNEASGKIHVAKTPTTPDPIDGVLKGIEAGGVALRDIILFSHGTTLATNALITRRFPPAIMVTTKGFRDVIEIRRGTRDDLWDTYKEMAAPYLPRRDRLVVTERIDYSGKVISEVNEAEARELARVIRKRKVVRRQNIWRRLGRRLAESGPRLGFDVRLRACGAASADIRWFFV
;
A
#
# COMPACT_ATOMS: atom_id res chain seq x y z
N MET A 1 13.53 -18.63 47.87
CA MET A 1 12.19 -18.50 47.24
C MET A 1 12.34 -17.50 46.11
N THR A 2 12.47 -18.02 44.89
CA THR A 2 12.53 -17.24 43.66
C THR A 2 11.14 -16.66 43.42
N ALA A 3 11.03 -15.33 43.41
CA ALA A 3 9.77 -14.68 43.04
C ALA A 3 9.42 -15.06 41.60
N GLU A 4 8.32 -15.78 41.43
CA GLU A 4 7.66 -16.02 40.15
C GLU A 4 7.32 -14.68 39.49
N PRO A 5 7.52 -14.49 38.18
CA PRO A 5 7.08 -13.27 37.49
C PRO A 5 5.56 -13.32 37.29
N THR A 6 4.81 -13.11 38.38
CA THR A 6 3.34 -12.98 38.38
C THR A 6 2.94 -11.56 37.95
N ASP A 7 2.91 -11.35 36.65
CA ASP A 7 1.85 -10.67 35.89
C ASP A 7 2.42 -10.39 34.49
N ARG A 8 2.30 -11.38 33.59
CA ARG A 8 2.46 -11.09 32.17
C ARG A 8 1.23 -10.27 31.79
N SER A 9 1.29 -8.97 32.03
CA SER A 9 0.24 -8.04 31.66
C SER A 9 0.14 -8.02 30.14
N MET A 10 -0.67 -8.94 29.61
CA MET A 10 -0.94 -9.04 28.19
C MET A 10 -1.64 -7.75 27.77
N VAL A 11 -0.99 -6.99 26.90
CA VAL A 11 -1.50 -5.70 26.45
C VAL A 11 -1.92 -5.77 24.99
N ARG A 12 -2.99 -5.06 24.68
CA ARG A 12 -3.36 -4.72 23.32
C ARG A 12 -2.87 -3.31 23.04
N VAL A 13 -2.23 -3.13 21.90
CA VAL A 13 -1.71 -1.84 21.48
C VAL A 13 -2.35 -1.44 20.17
N ALA A 14 -2.85 -0.22 20.09
CA ALA A 14 -3.28 0.41 18.86
C ALA A 14 -2.43 1.66 18.62
N CYS A 15 -1.92 1.86 17.40
CA CYS A 15 -1.28 3.11 17.02
C CYS A 15 -2.05 3.82 15.91
N ASP A 16 -2.06 5.14 15.95
CA ASP A 16 -2.45 5.99 14.82
C ASP A 16 -1.28 6.88 14.43
N VAL A 17 -0.71 6.61 13.26
CA VAL A 17 0.35 7.44 12.70
C VAL A 17 -0.26 8.59 11.91
N GLY A 18 -0.25 9.77 12.53
CA GLY A 18 -0.61 11.05 11.94
C GLY A 18 0.51 11.71 11.14
N GLY A 19 0.21 12.87 10.55
CA GLY A 19 1.22 13.70 9.88
C GLY A 19 2.17 14.42 10.85
N THR A 20 1.68 14.78 12.04
CA THR A 20 2.44 15.54 13.06
C THR A 20 2.80 14.69 14.26
N PHE A 21 1.86 13.87 14.73
CA PHE A 21 2.03 13.02 15.90
C PHE A 21 1.62 11.58 15.59
N THR A 22 2.25 10.66 16.30
CA THR A 22 1.88 9.26 16.41
C THR A 22 1.29 9.05 17.79
N ASP A 23 0.04 8.59 17.82
CA ASP A 23 -0.69 8.29 19.04
C ASP A 23 -0.65 6.77 19.27
N VAL A 24 -0.33 6.34 20.49
CA VAL A 24 -0.27 4.93 20.89
C VAL A 24 -1.19 4.72 22.08
N CYS A 25 -2.21 3.88 21.92
CA CYS A 25 -3.14 3.49 22.96
C CYS A 25 -2.82 2.06 23.41
N VAL A 26 -2.65 1.88 24.71
CA VAL A 26 -2.34 0.61 25.36
C VAL A 26 -3.51 0.24 26.25
N LEU A 27 -4.07 -0.95 26.05
CA LEU A 27 -5.06 -1.56 26.93
C LEU A 27 -4.42 -2.76 27.64
N ASN A 28 -4.36 -2.72 28.96
CA ASN A 28 -3.98 -3.85 29.78
C ASN A 28 -5.21 -4.76 30.00
N GLU A 29 -5.16 -5.98 29.50
CA GLU A 29 -6.29 -6.92 29.54
C GLU A 29 -6.64 -7.36 30.96
N ALA A 30 -5.64 -7.49 31.84
CA ALA A 30 -5.85 -7.96 33.21
C ALA A 30 -6.52 -6.91 34.09
N SER A 31 -6.12 -5.64 33.94
CA SER A 31 -6.60 -4.53 34.79
C SER A 31 -7.68 -3.67 34.13
N GLY A 32 -7.90 -3.81 32.83
CA GLY A 32 -8.78 -2.95 32.04
C GLY A 32 -8.28 -1.49 31.89
N LYS A 33 -7.08 -1.17 32.40
CA LYS A 33 -6.54 0.19 32.34
C LYS A 33 -6.09 0.54 30.92
N ILE A 34 -6.40 1.77 30.53
CA ILE A 34 -5.96 2.37 29.26
C ILE A 34 -4.88 3.40 29.56
N HIS A 35 -3.81 3.35 28.78
CA HIS A 35 -2.76 4.37 28.77
C HIS A 35 -2.54 4.87 27.35
N VAL A 36 -2.30 6.18 27.20
CA VAL A 36 -2.07 6.81 25.89
C VAL A 36 -0.73 7.55 25.93
N ALA A 37 0.12 7.22 24.97
CA ALA A 37 1.36 7.93 24.70
C ALA A 37 1.26 8.66 23.36
N LYS A 38 1.85 9.84 23.27
CA LYS A 38 1.89 10.66 22.06
C LYS A 38 3.32 11.04 21.78
N THR A 39 3.78 10.77 20.57
CA THR A 39 5.14 11.10 20.14
C THR A 39 5.10 11.85 18.81
N PRO A 40 6.06 12.73 18.51
CA PRO A 40 6.17 13.32 17.17
C PRO A 40 6.30 12.25 16.08
N THR A 41 5.61 12.43 14.95
CA THR A 41 5.79 11.57 13.78
C THR A 41 7.17 11.81 13.19
N THR A 42 7.87 10.72 12.88
CA THR A 42 9.21 10.73 12.28
C THR A 42 9.16 10.46 10.77
N PRO A 43 10.22 10.82 10.02
CA PRO A 43 10.30 10.50 8.58
C PRO A 43 10.20 9.01 8.27
N ASP A 44 10.72 8.14 9.14
CA ASP A 44 10.35 6.71 9.18
C ASP A 44 9.25 6.52 10.23
N PRO A 45 8.00 6.26 9.83
CA PRO A 45 6.87 6.10 10.74
C PRO A 45 7.07 5.01 11.80
N ILE A 46 7.89 4.00 11.51
CA ILE A 46 8.14 2.88 12.43
C ILE A 46 8.84 3.39 13.70
N ASP A 47 9.77 4.33 13.56
CA ASP A 47 10.49 4.89 14.70
C ASP A 47 9.55 5.64 15.65
N GLY A 48 8.56 6.36 15.10
CA GLY A 48 7.55 7.07 15.88
C GLY A 48 6.67 6.10 16.67
N VAL A 49 6.25 5.00 16.05
CA VAL A 49 5.48 3.94 16.71
C VAL A 49 6.28 3.29 17.83
N LEU A 50 7.55 2.93 17.57
CA LEU A 50 8.40 2.28 18.57
C LEU A 50 8.65 3.19 19.79
N LYS A 51 8.91 4.49 19.54
CA LYS A 51 9.03 5.49 20.61
C LYS A 51 7.73 5.66 21.39
N GLY A 52 6.58 5.61 20.73
CA GLY A 52 5.27 5.69 21.39
C GLY A 52 4.98 4.47 22.27
N ILE A 53 5.36 3.27 21.83
CA ILE A 53 5.26 2.04 22.63
C ILE A 53 6.17 2.12 23.87
N GLU A 54 7.42 2.54 23.68
CA GLU A 54 8.38 2.73 24.77
C GLU A 54 7.90 3.78 25.79
N ALA A 55 7.41 4.93 25.31
CA ALA A 55 6.83 5.97 26.15
C ALA A 55 5.57 5.50 26.89
N GLY A 56 4.85 4.53 26.33
CA GLY A 56 3.71 3.87 26.97
C GLY A 56 4.09 2.83 28.03
N GLY A 57 5.39 2.61 28.27
CA GLY A 57 5.89 1.66 29.28
C GLY A 57 5.66 0.20 28.93
N VAL A 58 5.47 -0.11 27.64
CA VAL A 58 5.15 -1.47 27.17
C VAL A 58 6.38 -2.13 26.56
N ALA A 59 6.71 -3.34 27.01
CA ALA A 59 7.67 -4.18 26.32
C ALA A 59 6.99 -4.92 25.14
N LEU A 60 7.65 -4.92 23.97
CA LEU A 60 7.11 -5.52 22.74
C LEU A 60 6.69 -6.99 22.89
N ARG A 61 7.38 -7.75 23.75
CA ARG A 61 7.08 -9.16 24.04
C ARG A 61 5.74 -9.38 24.74
N ASP A 62 5.18 -8.35 25.36
CA ASP A 62 3.95 -8.42 26.14
C ASP A 62 2.72 -7.99 25.31
N ILE A 63 2.94 -7.55 24.06
CA ILE A 63 1.89 -7.16 23.11
C ILE A 63 1.28 -8.43 22.48
N ILE A 64 0.02 -8.70 22.80
CA ILE A 64 -0.73 -9.84 22.23
C ILE A 64 -1.50 -9.47 20.97
N LEU A 65 -1.79 -8.19 20.78
CA LEU A 65 -2.49 -7.65 19.62
C LEU A 65 -1.93 -6.27 19.31
N PHE A 66 -1.56 -6.06 18.05
CA PHE A 66 -1.13 -4.77 17.55
C PHE A 66 -2.03 -4.33 16.40
N SER A 67 -2.74 -3.20 16.60
CA SER A 67 -3.57 -2.57 15.59
C SER A 67 -2.86 -1.33 15.04
N HIS A 68 -2.72 -1.24 13.72
CA HIS A 68 -2.06 -0.12 13.06
C HIS A 68 -3.03 0.68 12.21
N GLY A 69 -3.28 1.92 12.63
CA GLY A 69 -3.89 2.97 11.83
C GLY A 69 -2.82 3.94 11.33
N THR A 70 -3.03 4.47 10.13
CA THR A 70 -2.24 5.60 9.64
C THR A 70 -3.06 6.49 8.72
N THR A 71 -2.87 7.80 8.86
CA THR A 71 -3.42 8.79 7.93
C THR A 71 -2.45 9.15 6.81
N LEU A 72 -1.23 8.59 6.79
CA LEU A 72 -0.21 8.92 5.79
C LEU A 72 -0.66 8.59 4.36
N ALA A 73 -1.33 7.45 4.16
CA ALA A 73 -1.84 7.05 2.86
C ALA A 73 -2.94 8.01 2.35
N THR A 74 -3.91 8.33 3.22
CA THR A 74 -5.01 9.25 2.89
C THR A 74 -4.48 10.66 2.61
N ASN A 75 -3.54 11.15 3.43
CA ASN A 75 -2.91 12.45 3.22
C ASN A 75 -2.09 12.51 1.93
N ALA A 76 -1.40 11.42 1.57
CA ALA A 76 -0.70 11.31 0.29
C ALA A 76 -1.67 11.44 -0.90
N LEU A 77 -2.85 10.83 -0.82
CA LEU A 77 -3.88 10.94 -1.86
C LEU A 77 -4.50 12.34 -1.93
N ILE A 78 -4.90 12.91 -0.80
CA ILE A 78 -5.50 14.26 -0.73
C ILE A 78 -4.52 15.30 -1.28
N THR A 79 -3.25 15.25 -0.85
CA THR A 79 -2.22 16.21 -1.26
C THR A 79 -1.58 15.88 -2.62
N ARG A 80 -2.00 14.79 -3.27
CA ARG A 80 -1.41 14.27 -4.51
C ARG A 80 0.10 14.06 -4.44
N ARG A 81 0.61 13.73 -3.25
CA ARG A 81 2.02 13.42 -2.98
C ARG A 81 2.18 11.92 -2.82
N PHE A 82 2.11 11.22 -3.93
CA PHE A 82 2.36 9.78 -4.00
C PHE A 82 3.42 9.49 -5.06
N PRO A 83 4.11 8.33 -4.99
CA PRO A 83 5.07 7.94 -6.00
C PRO A 83 4.43 7.94 -7.39
N PRO A 84 5.17 8.33 -8.45
CA PRO A 84 4.66 8.22 -9.81
C PRO A 84 4.14 6.80 -10.09
N ALA A 85 3.03 6.71 -10.80
CA ALA A 85 2.39 5.44 -11.15
C ALA A 85 1.91 5.43 -12.59
N ILE A 86 1.78 4.23 -13.16
CA ILE A 86 1.20 3.98 -14.49
C ILE A 86 0.03 3.01 -14.31
N MET A 87 -1.06 3.29 -15.02
CA MET A 87 -2.20 2.39 -15.10
C MET A 87 -2.18 1.68 -16.44
N VAL A 88 -2.30 0.35 -16.43
CA VAL A 88 -2.49 -0.45 -17.65
C VAL A 88 -3.91 -0.99 -17.62
N THR A 89 -4.69 -0.72 -18.66
CA THR A 89 -6.06 -1.24 -18.80
C THR A 89 -6.23 -1.99 -20.11
N THR A 90 -7.35 -2.68 -20.24
CA THR A 90 -7.80 -3.24 -21.51
C THR A 90 -7.92 -2.15 -22.57
N LYS A 91 -7.57 -2.47 -23.82
CA LYS A 91 -7.84 -1.57 -24.96
C LYS A 91 -9.33 -1.18 -24.98
N GLY A 92 -9.58 0.13 -25.10
CA GLY A 92 -10.92 0.73 -24.97
C GLY A 92 -11.25 1.25 -23.56
N PHE A 93 -10.49 0.87 -22.53
CA PHE A 93 -10.73 1.25 -21.12
C PHE A 93 -9.68 2.24 -20.57
N ARG A 94 -8.96 2.93 -21.46
CA ARG A 94 -7.87 3.87 -21.09
C ARG A 94 -8.35 4.95 -20.10
N ASP A 95 -9.55 5.45 -20.33
CA ASP A 95 -10.06 6.67 -19.71
C ASP A 95 -11.08 6.42 -18.61
N VAL A 96 -11.15 5.19 -18.10
CA VAL A 96 -12.12 4.80 -17.07
C VAL A 96 -12.08 5.70 -15.83
N ILE A 97 -10.89 6.15 -15.40
CA ILE A 97 -10.73 7.04 -14.25
C ILE A 97 -11.06 8.52 -14.55
N GLU A 98 -11.09 8.90 -15.83
CA GLU A 98 -11.53 10.23 -16.28
C GLU A 98 -13.05 10.29 -16.31
N ILE A 99 -13.67 9.26 -16.90
CA ILE A 99 -15.11 9.10 -17.09
C ILE A 99 -15.81 8.92 -15.73
N ARG A 100 -15.19 8.17 -14.81
CA ARG A 100 -15.72 7.86 -13.47
C ARG A 100 -17.05 7.10 -13.56
N ARG A 101 -17.85 7.15 -12.49
CA ARG A 101 -19.18 6.54 -12.39
C ARG A 101 -20.30 7.57 -12.29
N GLY A 102 -20.05 8.82 -12.68
CA GLY A 102 -21.03 9.91 -12.61
C GLY A 102 -21.35 10.43 -11.20
N THR A 103 -20.68 9.94 -10.15
CA THR A 103 -20.82 10.46 -8.78
C THR A 103 -20.37 11.92 -8.72
N ARG A 104 -21.25 12.82 -8.27
CA ARG A 104 -20.98 14.24 -8.03
C ARG A 104 -21.39 14.60 -6.61
N ASP A 105 -20.67 15.52 -5.98
CA ASP A 105 -21.04 16.03 -4.65
C ASP A 105 -22.35 16.83 -4.71
N ASP A 106 -22.53 17.59 -5.78
CA ASP A 106 -23.76 18.30 -6.10
C ASP A 106 -24.25 17.81 -7.47
N LEU A 107 -25.44 17.21 -7.49
CA LEU A 107 -26.03 16.63 -8.69
C LEU A 107 -26.57 17.70 -9.65
N TRP A 108 -26.87 18.90 -9.16
CA TRP A 108 -27.55 19.95 -9.92
C TRP A 108 -26.61 21.02 -10.44
N ASP A 109 -25.41 21.14 -9.86
CA ASP A 109 -24.37 22.02 -10.39
C ASP A 109 -23.66 21.39 -11.59
N THR A 110 -24.12 21.75 -12.79
CA THR A 110 -23.55 21.30 -14.07
C THR A 110 -22.26 22.00 -14.45
N TYR A 111 -21.91 23.11 -13.80
CA TYR A 111 -20.70 23.90 -14.05
C TYR A 111 -19.54 23.52 -13.14
N LYS A 112 -19.81 22.77 -12.06
CA LYS A 112 -18.77 22.32 -11.14
C LYS A 112 -17.75 21.42 -11.83
N GLU A 113 -16.53 21.93 -11.92
CA GLU A 113 -15.40 21.13 -12.41
C GLU A 113 -15.05 20.01 -11.42
N MET A 114 -14.81 18.84 -11.98
CA MET A 114 -14.49 17.64 -11.23
C MET A 114 -12.97 17.52 -11.08
N ALA A 115 -12.49 17.20 -9.87
CA ALA A 115 -11.05 17.14 -9.57
C ALA A 115 -10.29 16.26 -10.58
N ALA A 116 -9.22 16.77 -11.21
CA ALA A 116 -8.51 16.04 -12.27
C ALA A 116 -8.07 14.63 -11.83
N PRO A 117 -8.05 13.61 -12.72
CA PRO A 117 -7.68 12.26 -12.31
C PRO A 117 -6.26 12.17 -11.71
N TYR A 118 -6.04 11.21 -10.81
CA TYR A 118 -4.75 11.01 -10.15
C TYR A 118 -3.61 10.68 -11.11
N LEU A 119 -3.92 10.03 -12.24
CA LEU A 119 -2.94 9.68 -13.26
C LEU A 119 -3.24 10.48 -14.54
N PRO A 120 -2.26 11.21 -15.10
CA PRO A 120 -2.44 11.92 -16.36
C PRO A 120 -2.64 10.93 -17.50
N ARG A 121 -3.38 11.32 -18.54
CA ARG A 121 -3.71 10.44 -19.68
C ARG A 121 -2.48 9.78 -20.32
N ARG A 122 -1.32 10.46 -20.36
CA ARG A 122 -0.07 9.91 -20.91
C ARG A 122 0.44 8.68 -20.15
N ASP A 123 0.12 8.55 -18.86
CA ASP A 123 0.52 7.45 -17.97
C ASP A 123 -0.58 6.37 -17.84
N ARG A 124 -1.58 6.42 -18.72
CA ARG A 124 -2.63 5.40 -18.87
C ARG A 124 -2.37 4.62 -20.15
N LEU A 125 -1.75 3.47 -20.00
CA LEU A 125 -1.40 2.58 -21.10
C LEU A 125 -2.49 1.53 -21.28
N VAL A 126 -2.52 0.90 -22.45
CA VAL A 126 -3.50 -0.13 -22.77
C VAL A 126 -2.85 -1.33 -23.40
N VAL A 127 -3.37 -2.52 -23.10
CA VAL A 127 -3.01 -3.79 -23.73
C VAL A 127 -4.26 -4.42 -24.35
N THR A 128 -4.09 -5.06 -25.49
CA THR A 128 -5.15 -5.87 -26.10
C THR A 128 -5.30 -7.16 -25.30
N GLU A 129 -6.44 -7.29 -24.64
CA GLU A 129 -6.94 -8.49 -23.95
C GLU A 129 -8.47 -8.32 -23.79
N ARG A 130 -9.21 -9.39 -23.47
CA ARG A 130 -10.59 -9.27 -23.01
C ARG A 130 -11.00 -10.52 -22.22
N ILE A 131 -11.61 -10.30 -21.07
CA ILE A 131 -12.32 -11.31 -20.28
C ILE A 131 -13.79 -10.87 -20.11
N ASP A 132 -14.73 -11.80 -20.13
CA ASP A 132 -16.15 -11.52 -19.86
C ASP A 132 -16.51 -11.57 -18.36
N TYR A 133 -17.77 -11.30 -18.03
CA TYR A 133 -18.24 -11.30 -16.65
C TYR A 133 -18.16 -12.67 -15.96
N SER A 134 -18.11 -13.77 -16.73
CA SER A 134 -18.01 -15.14 -16.24
C SER A 134 -16.56 -15.59 -16.03
N GLY A 135 -15.59 -14.76 -16.40
CA GLY A 135 -14.17 -15.10 -16.36
C GLY A 135 -13.68 -15.79 -17.63
N LYS A 136 -14.51 -15.93 -18.66
CA LYS A 136 -14.09 -16.52 -19.95
C LYS A 136 -13.25 -15.53 -20.74
N VAL A 137 -12.11 -16.00 -21.22
CA VAL A 137 -11.24 -15.24 -22.12
C VAL A 137 -11.92 -15.10 -23.48
N ILE A 138 -12.21 -13.85 -23.88
CA ILE A 138 -12.70 -13.49 -25.23
C ILE A 138 -11.52 -13.20 -26.15
N SER A 139 -10.47 -12.57 -25.62
CA SER A 139 -9.25 -12.27 -26.35
C SER A 139 -8.06 -12.41 -25.41
N GLU A 140 -7.11 -13.28 -25.78
CA GLU A 140 -5.90 -13.45 -25.00
C GLU A 140 -5.08 -12.15 -24.94
N VAL A 141 -4.24 -12.06 -23.90
CA VAL A 141 -3.32 -10.94 -23.79
C VAL A 141 -2.32 -10.95 -24.93
N ASN A 142 -2.23 -9.83 -25.65
CA ASN A 142 -1.20 -9.66 -26.65
C ASN A 142 0.16 -9.50 -25.95
N GLU A 143 0.91 -10.59 -25.89
CA GLU A 143 2.20 -10.60 -25.19
C GLU A 143 3.24 -9.65 -25.80
N ALA A 144 3.20 -9.45 -27.12
CA ALA A 144 4.13 -8.54 -27.78
C ALA A 144 3.86 -7.09 -27.36
N GLU A 145 2.58 -6.69 -27.30
CA GLU A 145 2.16 -5.40 -26.74
C GLU A 145 2.57 -5.29 -25.27
N ALA A 146 2.30 -6.33 -24.46
CA ALA A 146 2.65 -6.32 -23.03
C ALA A 146 4.17 -6.16 -22.81
N ARG A 147 5.00 -6.84 -23.60
CA ARG A 147 6.46 -6.70 -23.57
C ARG A 147 6.91 -5.30 -23.94
N GLU A 148 6.30 -4.68 -24.95
CA GLU A 148 6.62 -3.31 -25.33
C GLU A 148 6.20 -2.30 -24.27
N LEU A 149 5.01 -2.46 -23.68
CA LEU A 149 4.57 -1.64 -22.55
C LEU A 149 5.56 -1.73 -21.38
N ALA A 150 6.05 -2.92 -21.05
CA ALA A 150 7.07 -3.10 -20.02
C ALA A 150 8.37 -2.32 -20.34
N ARG A 151 8.81 -2.30 -21.61
CA ARG A 151 9.97 -1.48 -22.04
C ARG A 151 9.69 0.01 -21.88
N VAL A 152 8.51 0.48 -22.26
CA VAL A 152 8.09 1.89 -22.11
C VAL A 152 8.05 2.29 -20.63
N ILE A 153 7.42 1.48 -19.77
CA ILE A 153 7.35 1.70 -18.32
C ILE A 153 8.75 1.80 -17.73
N ARG A 154 9.63 0.88 -18.11
CA ARG A 154 11.05 0.89 -17.68
C ARG A 154 11.75 2.18 -18.09
N LYS A 155 11.59 2.63 -19.34
CA LYS A 155 12.22 3.86 -19.85
C LYS A 155 11.73 5.11 -19.12
N ARG A 156 10.45 5.13 -18.70
CA ARG A 156 9.84 6.27 -18.01
C ARG A 156 10.33 6.46 -16.56
N LYS A 157 11.05 5.50 -15.96
CA LYS A 157 11.60 5.57 -14.59
C LYS A 157 10.56 5.95 -13.52
N VAL A 158 9.28 5.69 -13.77
CA VAL A 158 8.15 6.00 -12.88
C VAL A 158 8.24 5.18 -11.58
N VAL A 159 8.92 4.03 -11.61
CA VAL A 159 9.21 3.22 -10.42
C VAL A 159 10.49 3.74 -9.74
N ARG A 160 10.35 4.66 -8.78
CA ARG A 160 11.43 4.92 -7.80
C ARG A 160 11.39 3.85 -6.72
N ARG A 161 12.55 3.21 -6.47
CA ARG A 161 12.77 2.25 -5.37
C ARG A 161 12.17 2.78 -4.06
N GLN A 162 11.16 2.12 -3.52
CA GLN A 162 10.88 2.20 -2.08
C GLN A 162 11.67 1.09 -1.39
N ASN A 163 12.71 1.47 -0.64
CA ASN A 163 13.65 0.58 0.05
C ASN A 163 13.06 -0.11 1.30
N ILE A 164 11.77 -0.44 1.33
CA ILE A 164 11.10 -0.97 2.53
C ILE A 164 11.38 -2.46 2.79
N TRP A 165 11.86 -3.23 1.81
CA TRP A 165 11.97 -4.71 1.93
C TRP A 165 13.38 -5.27 2.06
N ARG A 166 14.41 -4.41 2.21
CA ARG A 166 15.81 -4.86 2.20
C ARG A 166 16.24 -5.63 3.47
N ARG A 167 15.36 -5.78 4.48
CA ARG A 167 15.71 -6.40 5.78
C ARG A 167 15.16 -7.81 6.04
N LEU A 168 14.26 -8.37 5.21
CA LEU A 168 13.69 -9.71 5.47
C LEU A 168 13.89 -10.78 4.38
N GLY A 169 14.53 -10.45 3.25
CA GLY A 169 14.65 -11.36 2.09
C GLY A 169 15.92 -12.21 2.01
N ARG A 170 16.67 -12.41 3.10
CA ARG A 170 17.86 -13.30 3.10
C ARG A 170 17.44 -14.74 3.39
N ARG A 171 16.82 -15.43 2.42
CA ARG A 171 16.79 -16.91 2.39
C ARG A 171 16.29 -17.60 1.11
N LEU A 172 16.26 -16.92 -0.05
CA LEU A 172 15.96 -17.55 -1.36
C LEU A 172 16.86 -16.96 -2.46
N ALA A 173 18.18 -16.98 -2.27
CA ALA A 173 19.15 -16.26 -3.11
C ALA A 173 20.23 -17.15 -3.74
N GLU A 174 19.92 -18.42 -4.02
CA GLU A 174 20.86 -19.37 -4.63
C GLU A 174 20.25 -20.06 -5.86
N SER A 175 20.24 -19.35 -7.00
CA SER A 175 20.46 -19.86 -8.37
C SER A 175 19.95 -18.86 -9.42
N GLY A 176 20.85 -18.15 -10.11
CA GLY A 176 20.54 -17.41 -11.34
C GLY A 176 20.87 -15.90 -11.35
N PRO A 177 21.22 -15.32 -12.52
CA PRO A 177 21.73 -13.95 -12.63
C PRO A 177 20.65 -12.91 -12.33
N ARG A 178 20.99 -11.97 -11.46
CA ARG A 178 20.09 -10.99 -10.83
C ARG A 178 19.92 -9.74 -11.72
N LEU A 179 18.71 -9.49 -12.23
CA LEU A 179 18.27 -8.14 -12.63
C LEU A 179 17.21 -7.64 -11.64
N GLY A 180 17.67 -6.92 -10.62
CA GLY A 180 16.84 -6.44 -9.52
C GLY A 180 15.96 -5.24 -9.91
N PHE A 181 14.70 -5.50 -10.26
CA PHE A 181 13.61 -4.53 -10.23
C PHE A 181 12.34 -5.16 -9.68
N ASP A 182 11.78 -4.58 -8.63
CA ASP A 182 10.49 -4.96 -8.07
C ASP A 182 9.41 -4.08 -8.73
N VAL A 183 8.81 -4.57 -9.82
CA VAL A 183 7.61 -3.95 -10.40
C VAL A 183 6.43 -4.45 -9.61
N ARG A 184 5.84 -3.61 -8.74
CA ARG A 184 4.55 -3.92 -8.13
C ARG A 184 3.44 -3.81 -9.17
N LEU A 185 3.26 -4.86 -9.96
CA LEU A 185 2.06 -5.08 -10.76
C LEU A 185 0.94 -5.47 -9.80
N ARG A 186 -0.05 -4.61 -9.62
CA ARG A 186 -1.31 -4.98 -8.97
C ARG A 186 -2.36 -5.15 -10.06
N ALA A 187 -2.72 -6.40 -10.35
CA ALA A 187 -3.90 -6.69 -11.15
C ALA A 187 -5.15 -6.38 -10.32
N CYS A 188 -6.07 -5.58 -10.88
CA CYS A 188 -7.38 -5.37 -10.28
C CYS A 188 -8.19 -6.66 -10.48
N GLY A 189 -8.18 -7.55 -9.47
CA GLY A 189 -8.85 -8.87 -9.51
C GLY A 189 -8.11 -9.98 -8.77
N ALA A 190 -6.81 -9.82 -8.49
CA ALA A 190 -6.02 -10.84 -7.79
C ALA A 190 -6.13 -10.70 -6.26
N ALA A 191 -7.28 -11.08 -5.71
CA ALA A 191 -7.31 -11.74 -4.40
C ALA A 191 -6.98 -13.25 -4.53
N SER A 192 -6.89 -13.79 -5.76
CA SER A 192 -6.60 -15.22 -5.98
C SER A 192 -6.23 -15.48 -7.45
N ALA A 193 -5.01 -15.16 -7.85
CA ALA A 193 -4.31 -15.81 -8.96
C ALA A 193 -2.84 -15.37 -8.97
N ASP A 194 -1.96 -16.30 -8.60
CA ASP A 194 -0.52 -16.20 -8.77
C ASP A 194 -0.18 -16.12 -10.27
N ILE A 195 -0.18 -14.91 -10.84
CA ILE A 195 0.45 -14.67 -12.14
C ILE A 195 1.88 -14.21 -11.88
N ARG A 196 2.80 -15.18 -11.82
CA ARG A 196 4.25 -14.92 -11.77
C ARG A 196 4.74 -14.53 -13.16
N TRP A 197 4.94 -13.24 -13.39
CA TRP A 197 5.65 -12.76 -14.58
C TRP A 197 7.16 -12.86 -14.35
N PHE A 198 7.81 -13.86 -14.95
CA PHE A 198 9.27 -13.91 -15.04
C PHE A 198 9.71 -13.03 -16.22
N PHE A 199 10.42 -11.94 -15.93
CA PHE A 199 11.17 -11.20 -16.95
C PHE A 199 12.60 -11.75 -16.95
N VAL A 200 13.01 -12.37 -18.07
CA VAL A 200 14.42 -12.67 -18.38
C VAL A 200 15.18 -11.37 -18.63
#